data_AF-A0A925L6M7-F1
#
_entry.id   AF-A0A925L6M7-F1
#
_cell.length_a   1.000
_cell.length_b   1.000
_cell.length_c   1.000
_cell.angle_alpha   90.00
_cell.angle_beta   90.00
_cell.angle_gamma   90.00
#
_symmetry.space_group_name_H-M   'P 1'
#
loop_
_entity.id
_entity.type
_entity.pdbx_description
1 polymer ?
#
loop_
_entity_poly.entity_id
_entity_poly.type
_entity_poly.pdbx_seq_one_letter_code
_entity_poly.pdbx_strand_id
1 'polypeptide(L)'
;MGSETTTDGAEYSRFVQRVRRRFAAELALVPPGLPDTTSIGALIDTLLANGRTLTSALRVARHLTLERLAVLDIEQGAAMQDITRAMTQLAETTLDRACTQAFIDQDARYGAPLNEAGQRIDFWVVGMGKLGAHELNVSSDVDLIYVYEEDGQTTGPKVISAHEYFAQVARSLYALIGDSTDDGFVFRVDLALRPNGNSGPPVVSLAMLEEYFLVQGREWERFAWLKSRVVAPLES
;
A
#
# COMPACT_ATOMS: atom_id res chain seq x y z
N MET A 1 -6.81 -7.78 46.75
CA MET A 1 -6.99 -8.23 45.35
C MET A 1 -8.14 -7.44 44.76
N GLY A 2 -7.86 -6.21 44.33
CA GLY A 2 -8.81 -5.42 43.55
C GLY A 2 -8.71 -5.86 42.10
N SER A 3 -9.83 -6.22 41.50
CA SER A 3 -9.93 -6.40 40.05
C SER A 3 -9.60 -5.07 39.40
N GLU A 4 -8.43 -4.94 38.77
CA GLU A 4 -8.21 -3.92 37.75
C GLU A 4 -9.22 -4.22 36.63
N THR A 5 -10.33 -3.48 36.64
CA THR A 5 -11.14 -3.30 35.44
C THR A 5 -10.21 -2.73 34.39
N THR A 6 -9.76 -3.56 33.45
CA THR A 6 -9.22 -3.10 32.17
C THR A 6 -10.23 -2.11 31.62
N THR A 7 -9.91 -0.82 31.74
CA THR A 7 -10.72 0.24 31.15
C THR A 7 -10.75 0.01 29.67
N ASP A 8 -11.93 -0.27 29.11
CA ASP A 8 -12.22 -0.41 27.66
C ASP A 8 -12.09 0.98 27.01
N GLY A 9 -10.91 1.58 27.12
CA GLY A 9 -10.62 2.96 26.76
C GLY A 9 -10.78 3.19 25.26
N ALA A 10 -10.56 2.15 24.45
CA ALA A 10 -10.76 2.21 23.01
C ALA A 10 -12.25 2.40 22.66
N GLU A 11 -13.20 1.98 23.50
CA GLU A 11 -14.63 2.20 23.26
C GLU A 11 -15.01 3.67 23.21
N TYR A 12 -14.24 4.59 23.77
CA TYR A 12 -14.51 6.02 23.64
C TYR A 12 -14.17 6.56 22.25
N SER A 13 -13.42 5.81 21.43
CA SER A 13 -13.11 6.18 20.05
C SER A 13 -14.30 5.91 19.13
N ARG A 14 -14.85 6.97 18.52
CA ARG A 14 -15.88 6.86 17.48
C ARG A 14 -15.44 6.04 16.26
N PHE A 15 -14.14 5.94 16.02
CA PHE A 15 -13.61 5.05 14.98
C PHE A 15 -13.79 3.59 15.39
N VAL A 16 -13.30 3.22 16.57
CA VAL A 16 -13.39 1.85 17.14
C VAL A 16 -14.86 1.39 17.21
N GLN A 17 -15.74 2.21 17.78
CA GLN A 17 -17.18 1.89 17.85
C GLN A 17 -17.80 1.57 16.48
N ARG A 18 -17.41 2.32 15.45
CA ARG A 18 -17.94 2.13 14.09
C ARG A 18 -17.41 0.85 13.45
N VAL A 19 -16.11 0.57 13.60
CA VAL A 19 -15.49 -0.67 13.11
C VAL A 19 -16.13 -1.86 13.82
N ARG A 20 -16.20 -1.84 15.16
CA ARG A 20 -16.80 -2.93 15.95
C ARG A 20 -18.25 -3.20 15.56
N ARG A 21 -19.04 -2.16 15.29
CA ARG A 21 -20.43 -2.33 14.83
C ARG A 21 -20.53 -2.86 13.40
N ARG A 22 -19.71 -2.34 12.48
CA ARG A 22 -19.83 -2.63 11.04
C ARG A 22 -19.24 -3.99 10.68
N PHE A 23 -18.14 -4.37 11.30
CA PHE A 23 -17.37 -5.58 10.99
C PHE A 23 -17.34 -6.54 12.19
N ALA A 24 -18.45 -6.59 12.94
CA ALA A 24 -18.56 -7.37 14.18
C ALA A 24 -18.23 -8.86 13.97
N ALA A 25 -18.63 -9.42 12.83
CA ALA A 25 -18.38 -10.83 12.49
C ALA A 25 -16.90 -11.09 12.17
N GLU A 26 -16.19 -10.09 11.66
CA GLU A 26 -14.79 -10.20 11.24
C GLU A 26 -13.78 -9.81 12.32
N LEU A 27 -14.20 -9.16 13.42
CA LEU A 27 -13.31 -8.81 14.54
C LEU A 27 -12.53 -10.02 15.07
N ALA A 28 -13.20 -11.19 15.14
CA ALA A 28 -12.60 -12.42 15.63
C ALA A 28 -11.50 -12.99 14.71
N LEU A 29 -11.40 -12.49 13.47
CA LEU A 29 -10.37 -12.90 12.51
C LEU A 29 -9.02 -12.23 12.79
N VAL A 30 -8.98 -11.16 13.60
CA VAL A 30 -7.75 -10.43 13.90
C VAL A 30 -7.04 -11.10 15.08
N PRO A 31 -5.83 -11.65 14.90
CA PRO A 31 -5.09 -12.27 15.99
C PRO A 31 -4.79 -11.27 17.12
N PRO A 32 -4.59 -11.74 18.36
CA PRO A 32 -4.11 -10.89 19.44
C PRO A 32 -2.66 -10.46 19.18
N GLY A 33 -2.25 -9.34 19.78
CA GLY A 33 -0.89 -8.80 19.64
C GLY A 33 -0.72 -7.87 18.44
N LEU A 34 0.53 -7.45 18.21
CA LEU A 34 0.89 -6.51 17.15
C LEU A 34 0.70 -7.14 15.76
N PRO A 35 -0.11 -6.53 14.88
CA PRO A 35 -0.21 -6.94 13.49
C PRO A 35 1.12 -6.77 12.76
N ASP A 36 1.49 -7.79 12.00
CA ASP A 36 2.67 -7.85 11.13
C ASP A 36 2.27 -8.26 9.70
N THR A 37 3.22 -8.25 8.77
CA THR A 37 2.98 -8.60 7.35
C THR A 37 2.27 -9.96 7.20
N THR A 38 2.67 -10.97 7.99
CA THR A 38 2.13 -12.32 7.92
C THR A 38 0.67 -12.37 8.39
N SER A 39 0.37 -11.82 9.56
CA SER A 39 -0.99 -11.80 10.13
C SER A 39 -1.95 -10.94 9.31
N ILE A 40 -1.47 -9.83 8.74
CA ILE A 40 -2.27 -8.98 7.85
C ILE A 40 -2.56 -9.71 6.53
N GLY A 41 -1.55 -10.39 5.95
CA GLY A 41 -1.73 -11.23 4.77
C GLY A 41 -2.77 -12.33 5.01
N ALA A 42 -2.64 -13.07 6.11
CA ALA A 42 -3.57 -14.14 6.50
C ALA A 42 -5.01 -13.62 6.72
N LEU A 43 -5.16 -12.41 7.31
CA LEU A 43 -6.46 -11.76 7.44
C LEU A 43 -7.08 -11.46 6.07
N ILE A 44 -6.31 -10.89 5.14
CA ILE A 44 -6.77 -10.61 3.77
C ILE A 44 -7.18 -11.92 3.07
N ASP A 45 -6.36 -12.96 3.16
CA ASP A 45 -6.64 -14.27 2.55
C ASP A 45 -7.92 -14.91 3.13
N THR A 46 -8.15 -14.77 4.44
CA THR A 46 -9.37 -15.25 5.09
C THR A 46 -10.61 -14.47 4.64
N LEU A 47 -10.50 -13.14 4.51
CA LEU A 47 -11.59 -12.29 4.01
C LEU A 47 -11.96 -12.65 2.56
N LEU A 48 -10.97 -12.93 1.71
CA LEU A 48 -11.17 -13.41 0.35
C LEU A 48 -11.85 -14.79 0.32
N ALA A 49 -11.38 -15.73 1.14
CA ALA A 49 -11.98 -17.07 1.25
C ALA A 49 -13.45 -17.01 1.73
N ASN A 50 -13.81 -16.01 2.52
CA ASN A 50 -15.18 -15.73 2.96
C ASN A 50 -16.03 -14.99 1.90
N GLY A 51 -15.54 -14.87 0.65
CA GLY A 51 -16.28 -14.37 -0.49
C GLY A 51 -16.20 -12.86 -0.74
N ARG A 52 -15.34 -12.13 -0.02
CA ARG A 52 -15.09 -10.71 -0.33
C ARG A 52 -14.23 -10.60 -1.59
N THR A 53 -14.44 -9.53 -2.36
CA THR A 53 -13.51 -9.14 -3.42
C THR A 53 -12.23 -8.57 -2.81
N LEU A 54 -11.11 -8.54 -3.57
CA LEU A 54 -9.87 -7.94 -3.08
C LEU A 54 -10.06 -6.48 -2.66
N THR A 55 -10.76 -5.69 -3.47
CA THR A 55 -11.10 -4.28 -3.16
C THR A 55 -11.75 -4.14 -1.78
N SER A 56 -12.72 -4.98 -1.44
CA SER A 56 -13.37 -4.97 -0.13
C SER A 56 -12.43 -5.52 0.96
N ALA A 57 -11.76 -6.66 0.72
CA ALA A 57 -10.89 -7.32 1.68
C ALA A 57 -9.76 -6.41 2.18
N LEU A 58 -9.08 -5.67 1.29
CA LEU A 58 -8.02 -4.73 1.68
C LEU A 58 -8.53 -3.61 2.61
N ARG A 59 -9.73 -3.11 2.36
CA ARG A 59 -10.35 -2.03 3.16
C ARG A 59 -10.82 -2.52 4.51
N VAL A 60 -11.43 -3.71 4.55
CA VAL A 60 -11.86 -4.34 5.81
C VAL A 60 -10.64 -4.71 6.65
N ALA A 61 -9.59 -5.30 6.05
CA ALA A 61 -8.33 -5.58 6.74
C ALA A 61 -7.74 -4.30 7.36
N ARG A 62 -7.73 -3.19 6.63
CA ARG A 62 -7.31 -1.89 7.17
C ARG A 62 -8.13 -1.46 8.39
N HIS A 63 -9.46 -1.53 8.34
CA HIS A 63 -10.29 -1.13 9.49
C HIS A 63 -10.04 -2.00 10.72
N LEU A 64 -9.96 -3.31 10.51
CA LEU A 64 -9.74 -4.29 11.56
C LEU A 64 -8.34 -4.14 12.20
N THR A 65 -7.31 -3.95 11.39
CA THR A 65 -5.95 -3.68 11.87
C THR A 65 -5.89 -2.38 12.68
N LEU A 66 -6.53 -1.30 12.22
CA LEU A 66 -6.54 -0.04 12.97
C LEU A 66 -7.32 -0.14 14.29
N GLU A 67 -8.38 -0.95 14.35
CA GLU A 67 -9.08 -1.22 15.61
C GLU A 67 -8.18 -1.94 16.60
N ARG A 68 -7.48 -3.00 16.16
CA ARG A 68 -6.48 -3.70 16.97
C ARG A 68 -5.38 -2.77 17.47
N LEU A 69 -4.86 -1.89 16.61
CA LEU A 69 -3.84 -0.93 16.98
C LEU A 69 -4.35 0.09 18.00
N ALA A 70 -5.60 0.56 17.87
CA ALA A 70 -6.20 1.47 18.85
C ALA A 70 -6.34 0.81 20.23
N VAL A 71 -6.71 -0.47 20.29
CA VAL A 71 -6.75 -1.26 21.54
C VAL A 71 -5.35 -1.39 22.15
N LEU A 72 -4.35 -1.76 21.34
CA LEU A 72 -2.97 -1.91 21.81
C LEU A 72 -2.39 -0.59 22.35
N ASP A 73 -2.63 0.52 21.66
CA ASP A 73 -2.16 1.85 22.06
C ASP A 73 -2.86 2.33 23.34
N ILE A 74 -4.20 2.37 23.33
CA ILE A 74 -5.00 3.01 24.39
C ILE A 74 -5.09 2.17 25.66
N GLU A 75 -5.23 0.85 25.53
CA GLU A 75 -5.53 -0.03 26.66
C GLU A 75 -4.30 -0.78 27.17
N GLN A 76 -3.31 -1.00 26.29
CA GLN A 76 -2.12 -1.80 26.60
C GLN A 76 -0.83 -0.97 26.59
N GLY A 77 -0.91 0.33 26.25
CA GLY A 77 0.25 1.23 26.27
C GLY A 77 1.37 0.81 25.31
N ALA A 78 1.01 0.25 24.16
CA ALA A 78 1.98 -0.15 23.14
C ALA A 78 2.88 1.03 22.73
N ALA A 79 4.15 0.74 22.41
CA ALA A 79 5.07 1.80 22.03
C ALA A 79 4.68 2.42 20.68
N MET A 80 4.87 3.73 20.53
CA MET A 80 4.58 4.42 19.26
C MET A 80 5.27 3.77 18.05
N GLN A 81 6.50 3.29 18.24
CA GLN A 81 7.28 2.62 17.20
C GLN A 81 6.63 1.31 16.72
N ASP A 82 5.92 0.61 17.61
CA ASP A 82 5.21 -0.61 17.27
C ASP A 82 3.97 -0.28 16.43
N ILE A 83 3.24 0.78 16.80
CA ILE A 83 2.08 1.27 16.05
C ILE A 83 2.50 1.72 14.64
N THR A 84 3.58 2.52 14.51
CA THR A 84 4.03 3.00 13.20
C THR A 84 4.60 1.88 12.32
N ARG A 85 5.24 0.89 12.94
CA ARG A 85 5.72 -0.31 12.23
C ARG A 85 4.57 -1.14 11.69
N ALA A 86 3.55 -1.44 12.51
CA ALA A 86 2.38 -2.19 12.07
C ALA A 86 1.59 -1.45 10.97
N MET A 87 1.48 -0.11 11.07
CA MET A 87 0.90 0.72 10.01
C MET A 87 1.70 0.64 8.70
N THR A 88 3.04 0.64 8.79
CA THR A 88 3.92 0.48 7.63
C THR A 88 3.73 -0.91 7.00
N GLN A 89 3.68 -1.97 7.81
CA GLN A 89 3.46 -3.34 7.34
C GLN A 89 2.06 -3.52 6.71
N LEU A 90 1.05 -2.83 7.22
CA LEU A 90 -0.27 -2.78 6.59
C LEU A 90 -0.20 -2.14 5.20
N ALA A 91 0.50 -1.01 5.05
CA ALA A 91 0.68 -0.35 3.76
C ALA A 91 1.43 -1.26 2.77
N GLU A 92 2.55 -1.83 3.17
CA GLU A 92 3.34 -2.76 2.37
C GLU A 92 2.52 -3.97 1.91
N THR A 93 1.88 -4.67 2.84
CA THR A 93 1.09 -5.88 2.53
C THR A 93 -0.05 -5.55 1.57
N THR A 94 -0.76 -4.45 1.78
CA THR A 94 -1.88 -4.08 0.91
C THR A 94 -1.44 -3.58 -0.46
N LEU A 95 -0.33 -2.83 -0.54
CA LEU A 95 0.28 -2.39 -1.81
C LEU A 95 0.79 -3.58 -2.62
N ASP A 96 1.43 -4.55 -1.98
CA ASP A 96 1.93 -5.77 -2.62
C ASP A 96 0.81 -6.61 -3.25
N ARG A 97 -0.26 -6.86 -2.47
CA ARG A 97 -1.46 -7.56 -2.97
C ARG A 97 -2.13 -6.80 -4.11
N ALA A 98 -2.21 -5.47 -4.01
CA ALA A 98 -2.78 -4.63 -5.06
C ALA A 98 -1.90 -4.62 -6.34
N CYS A 99 -0.57 -4.62 -6.19
CA CYS A 99 0.38 -4.67 -7.29
C CYS A 99 0.27 -6.00 -8.05
N THR A 100 0.23 -7.11 -7.30
CA THR A 100 0.03 -8.45 -7.85
C THR A 100 -1.28 -8.53 -8.65
N GLN A 101 -2.39 -8.04 -8.09
CA GLN A 101 -3.68 -8.04 -8.80
C GLN A 101 -3.64 -7.15 -10.05
N ALA A 102 -3.02 -5.98 -9.96
CA ALA A 102 -2.89 -5.08 -11.10
C ALA A 102 -2.13 -5.74 -12.26
N PHE A 103 -1.05 -6.47 -11.98
CA PHE A 103 -0.36 -7.24 -13.02
C PHE A 103 -1.22 -8.35 -13.60
N ILE A 104 -1.92 -9.14 -12.78
CA ILE A 104 -2.84 -10.17 -13.27
C ILE A 104 -3.86 -9.58 -14.24
N ASP A 105 -4.48 -8.45 -13.87
CA ASP A 105 -5.52 -7.81 -14.68
C ASP A 105 -4.96 -7.22 -15.98
N GLN A 106 -3.77 -6.62 -15.96
CA GLN A 106 -3.15 -6.04 -17.15
C GLN A 106 -2.55 -7.11 -18.07
N ASP A 107 -1.93 -8.15 -17.52
CA ASP A 107 -1.38 -9.28 -18.29
C ASP A 107 -2.49 -9.99 -19.07
N ALA A 108 -3.65 -10.19 -18.45
CA ALA A 108 -4.81 -10.79 -19.12
C ALA A 108 -5.28 -9.97 -20.34
N ARG A 109 -5.04 -8.66 -20.36
CA ARG A 109 -5.49 -7.74 -21.43
C ARG A 109 -4.43 -7.52 -22.51
N TYR A 110 -3.19 -7.33 -22.09
CA TYR A 110 -2.11 -6.82 -22.93
C TYR A 110 -0.92 -7.78 -23.05
N GLY A 111 -0.86 -8.84 -22.25
CA GLY A 111 0.35 -9.64 -22.05
C GLY A 111 1.40 -8.91 -21.20
N ALA A 112 2.42 -9.63 -20.75
CA ALA A 112 3.51 -9.05 -19.98
C ALA A 112 4.37 -8.10 -20.85
N PRO A 113 4.80 -6.95 -20.32
CA PRO A 113 5.77 -6.08 -21.00
C PRO A 113 7.15 -6.74 -20.99
N LEU A 114 7.75 -6.90 -22.16
CA LEU A 114 9.08 -7.49 -22.32
C LEU A 114 10.09 -6.47 -22.87
N ASN A 115 11.33 -6.57 -22.42
CA ASN A 115 12.47 -5.84 -22.97
C ASN A 115 12.98 -6.49 -24.26
N GLU A 116 14.05 -5.93 -24.86
CA GLU A 116 14.64 -6.45 -26.10
C GLU A 116 15.15 -7.89 -25.98
N ALA A 117 15.55 -8.32 -24.77
CA ALA A 117 15.99 -9.69 -24.49
C ALA A 117 14.82 -10.67 -24.28
N GLY A 118 13.57 -10.20 -24.35
CA GLY A 118 12.38 -11.01 -24.09
C GLY A 118 12.12 -11.30 -22.61
N GLN A 119 12.76 -10.56 -21.71
CA GLN A 119 12.57 -10.67 -20.26
C GLN A 119 11.46 -9.72 -19.81
N ARG A 120 10.70 -10.10 -18.78
CA ARG A 120 9.67 -9.22 -18.20
C ARG A 120 10.35 -8.00 -17.60
N ILE A 121 9.85 -6.82 -17.94
CA ILE A 121 10.35 -5.56 -17.38
C ILE A 121 9.89 -5.44 -15.93
N ASP A 122 10.82 -5.11 -15.05
CA ASP A 122 10.53 -4.93 -13.63
C ASP A 122 9.84 -3.59 -13.33
N PHE A 123 9.06 -3.61 -12.24
CA PHE A 123 8.32 -2.45 -11.74
C PHE A 123 8.31 -2.44 -10.21
N TRP A 124 8.49 -1.25 -9.66
CA TRP A 124 8.58 -1.01 -8.22
C TRP A 124 7.65 0.11 -7.79
N VAL A 125 6.99 -0.13 -6.67
CA VAL A 125 6.35 0.90 -5.86
C VAL A 125 7.37 1.36 -4.83
N VAL A 126 7.78 2.62 -4.91
CA VAL A 126 8.70 3.24 -3.97
C VAL A 126 7.89 4.03 -2.95
N GLY A 127 7.97 3.62 -1.68
CA GLY A 127 7.42 4.36 -0.56
C GLY A 127 8.38 5.46 -0.15
N MET A 128 7.86 6.68 -0.01
CA MET A 128 8.62 7.87 0.37
C MET A 128 8.32 8.29 1.80
N GLY A 129 9.09 9.25 2.32
CA GLY A 129 8.78 9.93 3.57
C GLY A 129 8.61 8.97 4.76
N LYS A 130 7.45 9.02 5.41
CA LYS A 130 7.16 8.18 6.60
C LYS A 130 7.03 6.70 6.25
N LEU A 131 6.47 6.38 5.09
CA LEU A 131 6.31 5.00 4.63
C LEU A 131 7.67 4.36 4.38
N GLY A 132 8.52 5.01 3.59
CA GLY A 132 9.85 4.48 3.28
C GLY A 132 10.76 4.38 4.52
N ALA A 133 10.59 5.28 5.50
CA ALA A 133 11.33 5.26 6.77
C ALA A 133 10.77 4.33 7.87
N HIS A 134 9.71 3.55 7.62
CA HIS A 134 9.04 2.70 8.62
C HIS A 134 8.38 3.44 9.81
N GLU A 135 7.90 4.65 9.57
CA GLU A 135 7.34 5.57 10.57
C GLU A 135 5.92 6.03 10.19
N LEU A 136 5.15 5.19 9.49
CA LEU A 136 3.81 5.57 9.00
C LEU A 136 2.81 5.75 10.15
N ASN A 137 2.18 6.92 10.27
CA ASN A 137 1.15 7.15 11.30
C ASN A 137 -0.24 6.73 10.81
N VAL A 138 -1.17 6.45 11.75
CA VAL A 138 -2.55 5.97 11.51
C VAL A 138 -3.42 6.83 10.58
N SER A 139 -3.07 8.10 10.38
CA SER A 139 -3.80 9.04 9.51
C SER A 139 -2.95 9.58 8.35
N SER A 140 -1.74 9.06 8.14
CA SER A 140 -0.85 9.54 7.08
C SER A 140 -1.35 9.15 5.70
N ASP A 141 -1.08 10.01 4.73
CA ASP A 141 -1.07 9.64 3.33
C ASP A 141 0.10 8.67 3.07
N VAL A 142 -0.02 7.84 2.03
CA VAL A 142 1.11 7.07 1.50
C VAL A 142 1.71 7.84 0.32
N ASP A 143 2.91 8.36 0.54
CA ASP A 143 3.69 9.05 -0.48
C ASP A 143 4.36 8.01 -1.39
N LEU A 144 3.96 7.91 -2.66
CA LEU A 144 4.42 6.86 -3.57
C LEU A 144 5.04 7.43 -4.86
N ILE A 145 6.03 6.72 -5.37
CA ILE A 145 6.57 6.90 -6.72
C ILE A 145 6.60 5.54 -7.39
N TYR A 146 6.10 5.46 -8.62
CA TYR A 146 6.08 4.22 -9.40
C TYR A 146 7.20 4.27 -10.44
N VAL A 147 8.08 3.26 -10.40
CA VAL A 147 9.27 3.19 -11.24
C VAL A 147 9.27 1.87 -11.99
N TYR A 148 9.65 1.89 -13.27
CA TYR A 148 9.91 0.67 -14.03
C TYR A 148 11.31 0.69 -14.63
N GLU A 149 11.85 -0.49 -14.93
CA GLU A 149 13.26 -0.65 -15.28
C GLU A 149 13.65 0.07 -16.58
N GLU A 150 13.05 -0.35 -17.69
CA GLU A 150 13.46 0.08 -19.03
C GLU A 150 12.27 0.08 -20.01
N ASP A 151 12.52 0.54 -21.23
CA ASP A 151 11.53 0.55 -22.29
C ASP A 151 11.28 -0.86 -22.86
N GLY A 152 10.12 -1.03 -23.49
CA GLY A 152 9.75 -2.27 -24.16
C GLY A 152 8.28 -2.30 -24.52
N GLN A 153 7.76 -3.48 -24.83
CA GLN A 153 6.40 -3.64 -25.34
C GLN A 153 5.73 -4.91 -24.80
N THR A 154 4.41 -4.88 -24.72
CA THR A 154 3.62 -6.03 -24.31
C THR A 154 3.45 -7.06 -25.43
N THR A 155 3.13 -8.30 -25.08
CA THR A 155 3.10 -9.44 -26.02
C THR A 155 1.71 -9.99 -26.34
N GLY A 156 0.66 -9.38 -25.79
CA GLY A 156 -0.72 -9.81 -25.99
C GLY A 156 -1.36 -9.31 -27.28
N PRO A 157 -2.68 -9.52 -27.45
CA PRO A 157 -3.40 -9.24 -28.69
C PRO A 157 -3.35 -7.77 -29.13
N LYS A 158 -3.28 -6.85 -28.16
CA LYS A 158 -3.03 -5.43 -28.38
C LYS A 158 -1.68 -5.08 -27.75
N VAL A 159 -0.71 -4.80 -28.60
CA VAL A 159 0.63 -4.36 -28.19
C VAL A 159 0.57 -2.90 -27.74
N ILE A 160 1.06 -2.63 -26.55
CA ILE A 160 1.25 -1.29 -26.00
C ILE A 160 2.68 -1.17 -25.46
N SER A 161 3.16 0.07 -25.31
CA SER A 161 4.48 0.30 -24.69
C SER A 161 4.49 -0.09 -23.22
N ALA A 162 5.68 -0.39 -22.68
CA ALA A 162 5.89 -0.60 -21.24
C ALA A 162 5.37 0.59 -20.42
N HIS A 163 5.61 1.81 -20.88
CA HIS A 163 5.10 3.03 -20.24
C HIS A 163 3.56 3.04 -20.14
N GLU A 164 2.86 2.75 -21.24
CA GLU A 164 1.39 2.68 -21.24
C GLU A 164 0.86 1.56 -20.35
N TYR A 165 1.52 0.39 -20.36
CA TYR A 165 1.17 -0.74 -19.50
C TYR A 165 1.31 -0.37 -18.02
N PHE A 166 2.46 0.16 -17.60
CA PHE A 166 2.69 0.51 -16.21
C PHE A 166 1.85 1.72 -15.77
N ALA A 167 1.49 2.63 -16.68
CA ALA A 167 0.51 3.67 -16.38
C ALA A 167 -0.89 3.08 -16.07
N GLN A 168 -1.27 1.95 -16.68
CA GLN A 168 -2.50 1.22 -16.30
C GLN A 168 -2.35 0.52 -14.94
N VAL A 169 -1.18 -0.05 -14.65
CA VAL A 169 -0.87 -0.64 -13.34
C VAL A 169 -1.01 0.41 -12.24
N ALA A 170 -0.41 1.59 -12.41
CA ALA A 170 -0.53 2.71 -11.47
C ALA A 170 -1.97 3.18 -11.26
N ARG A 171 -2.79 3.23 -12.32
CA ARG A 171 -4.24 3.52 -12.21
C ARG A 171 -4.97 2.45 -11.40
N SER A 172 -4.64 1.18 -11.61
CA SER A 172 -5.24 0.05 -10.89
C SER A 172 -4.85 0.07 -9.40
N LEU A 173 -3.59 0.39 -9.10
CA LEU A 173 -3.11 0.60 -7.73
C LEU A 173 -3.88 1.72 -7.02
N TYR A 174 -4.08 2.86 -7.69
CA TYR A 174 -4.89 3.95 -7.12
C TYR A 174 -6.33 3.51 -6.83
N ALA A 175 -6.97 2.76 -7.73
CA ALA A 175 -8.33 2.25 -7.51
C ALA A 175 -8.41 1.24 -6.34
N LEU A 176 -7.43 0.34 -6.24
CA LEU A 176 -7.41 -0.68 -5.19
C LEU A 176 -7.11 -0.10 -3.80
N ILE A 177 -6.27 0.93 -3.72
CA ILE A 177 -5.78 1.51 -2.44
C ILE A 177 -6.48 2.81 -2.07
N GLY A 178 -6.58 3.74 -3.02
CA GLY A 178 -6.97 5.13 -2.84
C GLY A 178 -8.46 5.42 -2.96
N ASP A 179 -9.17 4.75 -3.87
CA ASP A 179 -10.58 5.04 -4.10
C ASP A 179 -11.44 4.78 -2.86
N SER A 180 -12.40 5.66 -2.61
CA SER A 180 -13.41 5.47 -1.58
C SER A 180 -14.56 4.62 -2.11
N THR A 181 -14.83 3.52 -1.42
CA THR A 181 -15.94 2.59 -1.68
C THR A 181 -16.90 2.59 -0.49
N ASP A 182 -17.92 1.72 -0.51
CA ASP A 182 -18.80 1.52 0.64
C ASP A 182 -18.03 1.11 1.91
N ASP A 183 -16.94 0.34 1.76
CA ASP A 183 -16.04 -0.05 2.85
C ASP A 183 -14.95 1.01 3.16
N GLY A 184 -15.02 2.18 2.53
CA GLY A 184 -14.04 3.26 2.66
C GLY A 184 -12.86 3.10 1.70
N PHE A 185 -11.67 3.49 2.14
CA PHE A 185 -10.40 3.39 1.42
C PHE A 185 -9.34 2.70 2.29
N VAL A 186 -8.26 2.21 1.67
CA VAL A 186 -7.12 1.61 2.39
C VAL A 186 -6.23 2.73 2.90
N PHE A 187 -5.62 3.49 1.97
CA PHE A 187 -4.82 4.68 2.26
C PHE A 187 -5.17 5.80 1.30
N ARG A 188 -5.05 7.04 1.75
CA ARG A 188 -4.99 8.18 0.83
C ARG A 188 -3.62 8.15 0.15
N VAL A 189 -3.59 8.23 -1.18
CA VAL A 189 -2.37 8.12 -1.97
C VAL A 189 -1.92 9.51 -2.42
N ASP A 190 -0.67 9.87 -2.12
CA ASP A 190 -0.02 11.09 -2.61
C ASP A 190 1.10 10.73 -3.59
N LEU A 191 1.05 11.32 -4.79
CA LEU A 191 2.02 11.11 -5.85
C LEU A 191 2.83 12.39 -6.13
N ALA A 192 2.73 13.42 -5.29
CA ALA A 192 3.32 14.74 -5.54
C ALA A 192 4.86 14.75 -5.53
N LEU A 193 5.50 13.73 -4.95
CA LEU A 193 6.96 13.60 -4.91
C LEU A 193 7.59 12.98 -6.17
N ARG A 194 6.78 12.54 -7.13
CA ARG A 194 7.29 12.02 -8.41
C ARG A 194 7.93 13.13 -9.26
N PRO A 195 8.82 12.80 -10.21
CA PRO A 195 9.40 13.78 -11.12
C PRO A 195 8.35 14.68 -11.77
N ASN A 196 8.59 16.00 -11.77
CA ASN A 196 7.65 17.04 -12.24
C ASN A 196 6.33 17.15 -11.43
N GLY A 197 6.25 16.51 -10.27
CA GLY A 197 5.09 16.55 -9.37
C GLY A 197 3.78 16.17 -10.07
N ASN A 198 2.72 16.92 -9.78
CA ASN A 198 1.38 16.64 -10.32
C ASN A 198 1.26 16.76 -11.85
N SER A 199 2.19 17.47 -12.50
CA SER A 199 2.23 17.60 -13.96
C SER A 199 3.01 16.46 -14.64
N GLY A 200 3.73 15.66 -13.85
CA GLY A 200 4.50 14.52 -14.35
C GLY A 200 3.65 13.28 -14.62
N PRO A 201 4.16 12.34 -15.43
CA PRO A 201 3.50 11.07 -15.69
C PRO A 201 3.31 10.28 -14.37
N PRO A 202 2.30 9.40 -14.30
CA PRO A 202 2.02 8.63 -13.08
C PRO A 202 3.12 7.59 -12.79
N VAL A 203 3.89 7.19 -13.80
CA VAL A 203 5.00 6.23 -13.71
C VAL A 203 6.20 6.79 -14.48
N VAL A 204 7.42 6.42 -14.08
CA VAL A 204 8.67 6.83 -14.75
C VAL A 204 9.59 5.63 -14.95
N SER A 205 10.35 5.59 -16.05
CA SER A 205 11.44 4.62 -16.18
C SER A 205 12.64 5.02 -15.31
N LEU A 206 13.56 4.09 -15.05
CA LEU A 206 14.82 4.42 -14.39
C LEU A 206 15.61 5.49 -15.18
N ALA A 207 15.67 5.37 -16.51
CA ALA A 207 16.33 6.35 -17.36
C ALA A 207 15.71 7.76 -17.24
N MET A 208 14.36 7.85 -17.21
CA MET A 208 13.67 9.13 -17.00
C MET A 208 13.96 9.71 -15.61
N LEU A 209 14.00 8.85 -14.58
CA LEU A 209 14.27 9.25 -13.21
C LEU A 209 15.70 9.77 -13.04
N GLU A 210 16.68 9.07 -13.60
CA GLU A 210 18.09 9.45 -13.60
C GLU A 210 18.28 10.80 -14.30
N GLU A 211 17.79 10.94 -15.52
CA GLU A 211 17.89 12.19 -16.30
C GLU A 211 17.25 13.36 -15.55
N TYR A 212 16.08 13.16 -14.94
CA TYR A 212 15.43 14.19 -14.13
C TYR A 212 16.32 14.65 -12.97
N PHE A 213 16.91 13.72 -12.21
CA PHE A 213 17.77 14.08 -11.09
C PHE A 213 19.09 14.72 -11.49
N LEU A 214 19.65 14.33 -12.63
CA LEU A 214 20.87 14.92 -13.18
C LEU A 214 20.65 16.35 -13.66
N VAL A 215 19.55 16.62 -14.36
CA VAL A 215 19.32 17.91 -15.04
C VAL A 215 18.50 18.89 -14.20
N GLN A 216 17.48 18.42 -13.49
CA GLN A 216 16.46 19.27 -12.86
C GLN A 216 16.33 19.08 -11.34
N GLY A 217 16.82 17.96 -10.82
CA GLY A 217 16.59 17.52 -9.44
C GLY A 217 17.12 18.49 -8.39
N ARG A 218 16.21 19.06 -7.61
CA ARG A 218 16.51 20.02 -6.54
C ARG A 218 17.05 19.31 -5.30
N GLU A 219 17.80 20.05 -4.49
CA GLU A 219 18.42 19.54 -3.25
C GLU A 219 17.38 18.95 -2.28
N TRP A 220 16.22 19.59 -2.15
CA TRP A 220 15.15 19.10 -1.28
C TRP A 220 14.53 17.78 -1.79
N GLU A 221 14.45 17.57 -3.12
CA GLU A 221 13.98 16.32 -3.70
C GLU A 221 14.97 15.21 -3.36
N ARG A 222 16.27 15.46 -3.55
CA ARG A 222 17.33 14.52 -3.16
C ARG A 222 17.27 14.17 -1.66
N PHE A 223 16.99 15.15 -0.80
CA PHE A 223 16.78 14.91 0.63
C PHE A 223 15.56 14.03 0.91
N ALA A 224 14.44 14.24 0.21
CA ALA A 224 13.25 13.40 0.34
C ALA A 224 13.52 11.94 -0.04
N TRP A 225 14.36 11.70 -1.05
CA TRP A 225 14.75 10.37 -1.50
C TRP A 225 15.65 9.61 -0.52
N LEU A 226 16.27 10.27 0.47
CA LEU A 226 17.00 9.57 1.55
C LEU A 226 16.09 8.68 2.41
N LYS A 227 14.79 8.94 2.43
CA LYS A 227 13.78 8.13 3.11
C LYS A 227 13.00 7.21 2.14
N SER A 228 13.49 7.01 0.92
CA SER A 228 12.83 6.15 -0.07
C SER A 228 13.16 4.67 0.15
N ARG A 229 12.21 3.79 -0.15
CA ARG A 229 12.40 2.34 -0.14
C ARG A 229 11.40 1.65 -1.05
N VAL A 230 11.80 0.55 -1.70
CA VAL A 230 10.85 -0.32 -2.41
C VAL A 230 9.92 -0.98 -1.40
N VAL A 231 8.61 -0.81 -1.59
CA VAL A 231 7.56 -1.35 -0.72
C VAL A 231 6.68 -2.40 -1.42
N ALA A 232 6.72 -2.46 -2.75
CA ALA A 232 6.14 -3.54 -3.54
C ALA A 232 6.88 -3.69 -4.89
N PRO A 233 7.05 -4.92 -5.43
CA PRO A 233 6.73 -6.18 -4.77
C PRO A 233 7.61 -6.42 -3.53
N LEU A 234 7.11 -7.17 -2.55
CA LEU A 234 7.89 -7.57 -1.38
C LEU A 234 8.90 -8.66 -1.79
N GLU A 235 10.16 -8.51 -1.35
CA GLU A 235 11.17 -9.56 -1.51
C GLU A 235 10.74 -10.82 -0.75
N SER A 236 10.85 -11.98 -1.41
CA SER A 236 10.51 -13.30 -0.86
C SER A 236 11.62 -13.86 0.03
#